data_AF-A0A3M1QAG3-F1
#
_entry.id   AF-A0A3M1QAG3-F1
#
_cell.length_a   1.000
_cell.length_b   1.000
_cell.length_c   1.000
_cell.angle_alpha   90.00
_cell.angle_beta   90.00
_cell.angle_gamma   90.00
#
_symmetry.space_group_name_H-M   'P 1'
#
loop_
_entity.id
_entity.type
_entity.pdbx_description
1 polymer ?
#
loop_
_entity_poly.entity_id
_entity_poly.type
_entity_poly.pdbx_seq_one_letter_code
_entity_poly.pdbx_strand_id
1 'polypeptide(L)'
;MLKRKWFVLILLVMMWMVSVAQAQDIQQPPPIEPNENTVIDPNANITWPPPIYVMRGTQFPILGSANLPDMTNFFVEYRPINNDLTVPDPAAPWFPALLPNTAAIQNDILGTWDTTTAPDGLYELRLTVNRSSGIPVTFRVSPVRVENNPPQQVVPQLQPTVAPPPTLAPPPTQPPSPTPVPTVDQTPRVTPASVNVNVRNGDSTAHPRVGSLLVGQEARILGISSTGSGWYLIELPNGRRGWVAPFVVTTAGDLSNLPFFNPPPPPPTATPSPTPIPTVASQVNLRSTGQALRPEQPVCNEEFSVRVNINNNGTQTSGQFDVRARDRHVASGTETASNTVTVPPLAPGADFLVDIKLTVSTFFNEEHEVRVNIDRGNQVPELSEDDNRVTFTYTLDQGSC
;
A
#
# COMPACT_ATOMS: atom_id res chain seq x y z
N MET A 1 57.35 -48.60 24.33
CA MET A 1 55.99 -48.18 24.75
C MET A 1 55.82 -46.65 24.76
N LEU A 2 56.18 -45.95 23.66
CA LEU A 2 55.99 -44.49 23.60
C LEU A 2 56.00 -43.98 22.14
N LYS A 3 55.15 -44.55 21.27
CA LYS A 3 54.96 -44.04 19.89
C LYS A 3 53.65 -44.53 19.21
N ARG A 4 52.70 -45.06 19.99
CA ARG A 4 51.43 -45.62 19.48
C ARG A 4 50.23 -45.12 20.29
N LYS A 5 50.24 -43.84 20.65
CA LYS A 5 49.12 -43.13 21.30
C LYS A 5 48.84 -41.73 20.73
N TRP A 6 49.56 -41.31 19.67
CA TRP A 6 49.35 -39.99 19.04
C TRP A 6 48.70 -40.04 17.65
N PHE A 7 48.32 -41.23 17.18
CA PHE A 7 47.64 -41.41 15.89
C PHE A 7 46.16 -41.79 16.00
N VAL A 8 45.61 -41.86 17.23
CA VAL A 8 44.21 -42.23 17.48
C VAL A 8 43.36 -41.02 17.92
N LEU A 9 43.96 -39.83 18.08
CA LEU A 9 43.22 -38.59 18.41
C LEU A 9 42.95 -37.67 17.21
N ILE A 10 43.51 -37.97 16.03
CA ILE A 10 43.28 -37.17 14.80
C ILE A 10 42.24 -37.82 13.86
N LEU A 11 41.85 -39.07 14.13
CA LEU A 11 40.85 -39.82 13.34
C LEU A 11 39.47 -39.91 13.99
N LEU A 12 39.24 -39.14 15.07
CA LEU A 12 37.95 -39.06 15.79
C LEU A 12 37.32 -37.65 15.76
N VAL A 13 37.88 -36.74 14.95
CA VAL A 13 37.30 -35.40 14.66
C VAL A 13 36.88 -35.27 13.19
N MET A 14 37.11 -36.31 12.37
CA MET A 14 36.85 -36.31 10.92
C MET A 14 35.74 -37.29 10.53
N MET A 15 34.72 -37.39 11.38
CA MET A 15 33.47 -38.10 11.09
C MET A 15 32.32 -37.43 11.86
N TRP A 16 32.14 -36.14 11.64
CA TRP A 16 30.83 -35.53 11.81
C TRP A 16 30.11 -35.64 10.49
N MET A 17 29.04 -36.45 10.52
CA MET A 17 28.18 -36.75 9.41
C MET A 17 27.76 -35.46 8.71
N VAL A 18 27.96 -35.49 7.39
CA VAL A 18 27.32 -34.62 6.43
C VAL A 18 25.81 -34.83 6.58
N SER A 19 25.19 -34.11 7.49
CA SER A 19 23.78 -33.79 7.39
C SER A 19 23.68 -32.82 6.23
N VAL A 20 23.44 -33.35 5.03
CA VAL A 20 22.78 -32.57 4.00
C VAL A 20 21.40 -32.28 4.58
N ALA A 21 21.29 -31.20 5.35
CA ALA A 21 20.03 -30.52 5.46
C ALA A 21 19.68 -30.19 4.01
N GLN A 22 18.75 -30.94 3.45
CA GLN A 22 18.00 -30.42 2.33
C GLN A 22 17.47 -29.10 2.85
N ALA A 23 18.07 -28.00 2.38
CA ALA A 23 17.41 -26.72 2.41
C ALA A 23 16.11 -26.99 1.66
N GLN A 24 15.04 -27.26 2.41
CA GLN A 24 13.73 -27.03 1.88
C GLN A 24 13.81 -25.62 1.33
N ASP A 25 13.44 -25.49 0.07
CA ASP A 25 13.18 -24.24 -0.59
C ASP A 25 12.17 -23.50 0.30
N ILE A 26 12.67 -22.80 1.33
CA ILE A 26 11.90 -21.86 2.11
C ILE A 26 11.73 -20.75 1.11
N GLN A 27 10.65 -20.87 0.34
CA GLN A 27 10.17 -19.87 -0.57
C GLN A 27 10.05 -18.59 0.25
N GLN A 28 11.10 -17.77 0.17
CA GLN A 28 11.15 -16.46 0.79
C GLN A 28 9.90 -15.76 0.25
N PRO A 29 8.99 -15.28 1.13
CA PRO A 29 7.75 -14.66 0.66
C PRO A 29 8.13 -13.56 -0.34
N PRO A 30 7.33 -13.38 -1.41
CA PRO A 30 7.63 -12.37 -2.41
C PRO A 30 7.87 -11.04 -1.68
N PRO A 31 8.93 -10.31 -2.06
CA PRO A 31 9.19 -9.01 -1.46
C PRO A 31 7.92 -8.18 -1.53
N ILE A 32 7.48 -7.63 -0.41
CA ILE A 32 6.47 -6.58 -0.40
C ILE A 32 7.15 -5.37 -1.04
N GLU A 33 7.07 -5.27 -2.36
CA GLU A 33 7.20 -3.98 -3.01
C GLU A 33 5.93 -3.21 -2.66
N PRO A 34 6.02 -2.11 -1.90
CA PRO A 34 4.84 -1.30 -1.61
C PRO A 34 4.31 -0.73 -2.93
N ASN A 35 3.33 -1.42 -3.52
CA ASN A 35 2.40 -0.83 -4.46
C ASN A 35 1.34 -0.06 -3.67
N GLU A 36 0.57 0.80 -4.34
CA GLU A 36 -0.43 1.68 -3.71
C GLU A 36 -1.53 0.93 -2.93
N ASN A 37 -1.60 -0.41 -3.04
CA ASN A 37 -2.59 -1.27 -2.38
C ASN A 37 -2.01 -2.09 -1.22
N THR A 38 -0.74 -1.94 -0.89
CA THR A 38 -0.10 -2.70 0.19
C THR A 38 -0.46 -2.08 1.55
N VAL A 39 -1.10 -2.85 2.42
CA VAL A 39 -1.34 -2.45 3.81
C VAL A 39 0.02 -2.38 4.53
N ILE A 40 0.49 -1.17 4.82
CA ILE A 40 1.74 -0.92 5.54
C ILE A 40 1.51 -1.16 7.03
N ASP A 41 2.33 -2.01 7.66
CA ASP A 41 2.32 -2.15 9.12
C ASP A 41 2.90 -0.88 9.76
N PRO A 42 2.11 -0.14 10.58
CA PRO A 42 2.58 1.10 11.21
C PRO A 42 3.75 0.88 12.19
N ASN A 43 4.01 -0.36 12.61
CA ASN A 43 5.06 -0.73 13.57
C ASN A 43 6.29 -1.37 12.91
N ALA A 44 6.29 -1.58 11.59
CA ALA A 44 7.40 -2.15 10.84
C ALA A 44 7.50 -1.53 9.43
N ASN A 45 8.13 -0.35 9.34
CA ASN A 45 8.25 0.39 8.08
C ASN A 45 9.47 1.33 8.06
N ILE A 46 9.85 1.76 6.85
CA ILE A 46 10.75 2.90 6.61
C ILE A 46 9.90 4.03 6.04
N THR A 47 9.88 5.17 6.71
CA THR A 47 9.17 6.38 6.25
C THR A 47 10.09 7.37 5.56
N TRP A 48 11.39 7.31 5.84
CA TRP A 48 12.41 8.11 5.19
C TRP A 48 13.70 7.30 4.99
N PRO A 49 14.26 7.27 3.77
CA PRO A 49 13.85 8.03 2.59
C PRO A 49 12.61 7.42 1.88
N PRO A 50 11.85 8.21 1.10
CA PRO A 50 10.82 7.68 0.21
C PRO A 50 11.45 7.09 -1.07
N PRO A 51 10.67 6.35 -1.89
CA PRO A 51 11.06 6.03 -3.25
C PRO A 51 11.42 7.27 -4.08
N ILE A 52 12.34 7.11 -5.02
CA ILE A 52 12.86 8.16 -5.93
C ILE A 52 13.50 9.31 -5.14
N TYR A 53 14.41 8.97 -4.21
CA TYR A 53 15.13 9.93 -3.39
C TYR A 53 16.65 9.84 -3.58
N VAL A 54 17.34 10.98 -3.52
CA VAL A 54 18.81 11.06 -3.62
C VAL A 54 19.43 11.23 -2.23
N MET A 55 20.23 10.26 -1.80
CA MET A 55 20.88 10.21 -0.50
C MET A 55 22.37 10.51 -0.63
N ARG A 56 22.92 11.26 0.33
CA ARG A 56 24.32 11.70 0.36
C ARG A 56 24.81 11.90 1.79
N GLY A 57 26.11 11.75 2.00
CA GLY A 57 26.80 12.11 3.24
C GLY A 57 27.03 10.93 4.20
N THR A 58 27.77 11.21 5.27
CA THR A 58 28.26 10.20 6.22
C THR A 58 27.29 9.86 7.36
N GLN A 59 26.19 10.61 7.49
CA GLN A 59 25.20 10.44 8.55
C GLN A 59 23.79 10.64 8.01
N PHE A 60 23.46 9.96 6.91
CA PHE A 60 22.13 10.04 6.32
C PHE A 60 21.10 9.37 7.25
N PRO A 61 20.11 10.08 7.81
CA PRO A 61 19.17 9.49 8.74
C PRO A 61 18.17 8.58 7.99
N ILE A 62 17.88 7.42 8.57
CA ILE A 62 16.81 6.52 8.14
C ILE A 62 15.74 6.55 9.24
N LEU A 63 14.51 6.95 8.90
CA LEU A 63 13.40 7.05 9.83
C LEU A 63 12.33 6.01 9.53
N GLY A 64 11.62 5.59 10.57
CA GLY A 64 10.54 4.63 10.45
C GLY A 64 10.10 4.06 11.79
N SER A 65 9.55 2.85 11.75
CA SER A 65 9.11 2.11 12.92
C SER A 65 9.67 0.69 12.91
N ALA A 66 10.19 0.27 14.05
CA ALA A 66 10.55 -1.09 14.41
C ALA A 66 10.11 -1.32 15.86
N ASN A 67 8.82 -1.63 16.03
CA ASN A 67 8.17 -1.76 17.34
C ASN A 67 7.11 -2.88 17.31
N LEU A 68 7.48 -4.03 16.75
CA LEU A 68 6.58 -5.18 16.74
C LEU A 68 6.54 -5.90 18.09
N PRO A 69 5.40 -6.49 18.47
CA PRO A 69 5.35 -7.43 19.58
C PRO A 69 6.37 -8.56 19.38
N ASP A 70 7.10 -8.87 20.45
CA ASP A 70 8.16 -9.88 20.50
C ASP A 70 9.38 -9.59 19.59
N MET A 71 9.60 -8.32 19.21
CA MET A 71 10.81 -7.93 18.49
C MET A 71 12.06 -8.23 19.31
N THR A 72 13.04 -8.88 18.66
CA THR A 72 14.35 -9.18 19.25
C THR A 72 15.39 -8.18 18.80
N ASN A 73 15.42 -7.84 17.51
CA ASN A 73 16.19 -6.75 16.93
C ASN A 73 15.62 -6.35 15.58
N PHE A 74 16.09 -5.23 15.05
CA PHE A 74 15.92 -4.86 13.66
C PHE A 74 17.25 -4.39 13.06
N PHE A 75 17.36 -4.42 11.74
CA PHE A 75 18.47 -3.82 10.99
C PHE A 75 17.98 -3.37 9.61
N VAL A 76 18.77 -2.52 8.94
CA VAL A 76 18.48 -2.07 7.57
C VAL A 76 19.65 -2.42 6.66
N GLU A 77 19.33 -2.98 5.51
CA GLU A 77 20.29 -3.34 4.48
C GLU A 77 19.94 -2.65 3.16
N TYR A 78 20.91 -2.60 2.25
CA TYR A 78 20.74 -2.11 0.88
C TYR A 78 21.40 -3.05 -0.13
N ARG A 79 20.92 -3.03 -1.38
CA ARG A 79 21.60 -3.68 -2.50
C ARG A 79 21.37 -2.92 -3.82
N PRO A 80 22.29 -3.00 -4.79
CA PRO A 80 22.16 -2.27 -6.05
C PRO A 80 21.04 -2.82 -6.92
N ILE A 81 20.40 -1.94 -7.69
CA ILE A 81 19.43 -2.28 -8.74
C ILE A 81 19.88 -1.71 -10.10
N ASN A 82 19.39 -2.29 -11.18
CA ASN A 82 19.67 -1.85 -12.55
C ASN A 82 19.01 -0.48 -12.85
N ASN A 83 19.50 0.18 -13.89
CA ASN A 83 18.90 1.44 -14.38
C ASN A 83 17.46 1.27 -14.90
N ASP A 84 17.05 0.05 -15.25
CA ASP A 84 15.67 -0.29 -15.63
C ASP A 84 14.79 -0.68 -14.42
N LEU A 85 15.28 -0.43 -13.19
CA LEU A 85 14.64 -0.73 -11.91
C LEU A 85 14.50 -2.22 -11.58
N THR A 86 15.10 -3.11 -12.37
CA THR A 86 15.15 -4.54 -12.06
C THR A 86 16.29 -4.87 -11.10
N VAL A 87 16.18 -5.98 -10.38
CA VAL A 87 17.30 -6.51 -9.59
C VAL A 87 18.26 -7.25 -10.54
N PRO A 88 19.54 -6.86 -10.66
CA PRO A 88 20.48 -7.42 -11.63
C PRO A 88 20.71 -8.92 -11.48
N ASP A 89 20.76 -9.38 -10.23
CA ASP A 89 20.90 -10.79 -9.85
C ASP A 89 20.04 -11.01 -8.58
N PRO A 90 19.04 -11.90 -8.58
CA PRO A 90 18.28 -12.24 -7.39
C PRO A 90 19.17 -12.65 -6.21
N ALA A 91 20.35 -13.22 -6.49
CA ALA A 91 21.35 -13.63 -5.52
C ALA A 91 22.34 -12.51 -5.11
N ALA A 92 22.18 -11.27 -5.62
CA ALA A 92 23.02 -10.15 -5.24
C ALA A 92 23.01 -9.95 -3.70
N PRO A 93 24.19 -9.82 -3.08
CA PRO A 93 24.30 -9.73 -1.63
C PRO A 93 23.69 -8.42 -1.12
N TRP A 94 23.12 -8.49 0.08
CA TRP A 94 22.69 -7.32 0.84
C TRP A 94 23.85 -6.80 1.68
N PHE A 95 24.02 -5.48 1.71
CA PHE A 95 25.03 -4.79 2.50
C PHE A 95 24.36 -4.04 3.65
N PRO A 96 24.99 -3.96 4.84
CA PRO A 96 24.38 -3.29 5.99
C PRO A 96 24.38 -1.77 5.80
N ALA A 97 23.20 -1.13 5.89
CA ALA A 97 23.06 0.31 6.08
C ALA A 97 23.08 0.66 7.58
N LEU A 98 22.32 -0.10 8.38
CA LEU A 98 22.25 0.00 9.84
C LEU A 98 22.56 -1.37 10.47
N LEU A 99 23.40 -1.37 11.50
CA LEU A 99 23.68 -2.57 12.28
C LEU A 99 22.48 -2.98 13.16
N PRO A 100 22.41 -4.24 13.63
CA PRO A 100 21.32 -4.70 14.49
C PRO A 100 21.13 -3.85 15.74
N ASN A 101 19.89 -3.41 15.97
CA ASN A 101 19.46 -2.63 17.12
C ASN A 101 18.26 -3.31 17.80
N THR A 102 18.24 -3.35 19.12
CA THR A 102 17.21 -4.00 19.93
C THR A 102 16.16 -3.02 20.49
N ALA A 103 16.37 -1.72 20.36
CA ALA A 103 15.45 -0.71 20.87
C ALA A 103 14.14 -0.71 20.06
N ALA A 104 13.01 -0.69 20.75
CA ALA A 104 11.71 -0.44 20.12
C ALA A 104 11.65 1.03 19.68
N ILE A 105 11.52 1.25 18.38
CA ILE A 105 11.50 2.59 17.78
C ILE A 105 10.18 2.75 17.02
N GLN A 106 9.50 3.87 17.24
CA GLN A 106 8.23 4.16 16.58
C GLN A 106 8.24 5.60 16.07
N ASN A 107 8.07 5.77 14.76
CA ASN A 107 8.05 7.07 14.07
C ASN A 107 9.26 7.95 14.41
N ASP A 108 10.45 7.36 14.48
CA ASP A 108 11.68 8.05 14.86
C ASP A 108 12.87 7.51 14.03
N ILE A 109 14.08 8.01 14.31
CA ILE A 109 15.32 7.61 13.66
C ILE A 109 15.66 6.17 14.01
N LEU A 110 15.54 5.27 13.03
CA LEU A 110 15.99 3.88 13.12
C LEU A 110 17.53 3.81 13.22
N GLY A 111 18.22 4.76 12.56
CA GLY A 111 19.66 4.95 12.65
C GLY A 111 20.17 5.90 11.55
N THR A 112 21.49 6.07 11.48
CA THR A 112 22.15 6.85 10.42
C THR A 112 23.03 5.96 9.57
N TRP A 113 22.96 6.15 8.25
CA TRP A 113 23.75 5.44 7.27
C TRP A 113 24.86 6.35 6.72
N ASP A 114 26.09 5.85 6.72
CA ASP A 114 27.18 6.43 5.95
C ASP A 114 27.06 6.03 4.47
N THR A 115 26.39 6.86 3.68
CA THR A 115 26.16 6.59 2.25
C THR A 115 27.45 6.61 1.43
N THR A 116 28.55 7.17 1.95
CA THR A 116 29.86 7.17 1.28
C THR A 116 30.49 5.78 1.18
N THR A 117 29.96 4.82 1.97
CA THR A 117 30.34 3.40 1.90
C THR A 117 29.75 2.68 0.68
N ALA A 118 28.78 3.28 -0.01
CA ALA A 118 28.16 2.74 -1.21
C ALA A 118 28.61 3.52 -2.47
N PRO A 119 28.89 2.85 -3.60
CA PRO A 119 29.10 3.53 -4.87
C PRO A 119 27.88 4.35 -5.33
N ASP A 120 28.10 5.37 -6.15
CA ASP A 120 27.01 6.11 -6.78
C ASP A 120 26.18 5.18 -7.68
N GLY A 121 24.85 5.19 -7.51
CA GLY A 121 23.98 4.24 -8.20
C GLY A 121 22.56 4.19 -7.67
N LEU A 122 21.75 3.32 -8.27
CA LEU A 122 20.41 3.00 -7.78
C LEU A 122 20.45 1.79 -6.86
N TYR A 123 19.66 1.85 -5.80
CA TYR A 123 19.58 0.82 -4.77
C TYR A 123 18.13 0.58 -4.34
N GLU A 124 17.91 -0.55 -3.68
CA GLU A 124 16.77 -0.75 -2.79
C GLU A 124 17.25 -0.90 -1.34
N LEU A 125 16.44 -0.42 -0.38
CA LEU A 125 16.63 -0.69 1.04
C LEU A 125 15.64 -1.75 1.53
N ARG A 126 16.04 -2.50 2.55
CA ARG A 126 15.19 -3.43 3.30
C ARG A 126 15.39 -3.28 4.80
N LEU A 127 14.33 -2.94 5.51
CA LEU A 127 14.22 -3.13 6.95
C LEU A 127 13.84 -4.59 7.23
N THR A 128 14.54 -5.21 8.18
CA THR A 128 14.18 -6.53 8.73
C THR A 128 13.95 -6.39 10.22
N VAL A 129 12.76 -6.76 10.69
CA VAL A 129 12.39 -6.79 12.11
C VAL A 129 12.27 -8.24 12.56
N ASN A 130 13.25 -8.72 13.32
CA ASN A 130 13.31 -10.09 13.82
C ASN A 130 12.43 -10.26 15.05
N ARG A 131 11.71 -11.37 15.14
CA ARG A 131 10.78 -11.67 16.23
C ARG A 131 11.14 -12.99 16.88
N SER A 132 10.93 -13.12 18.20
CA SER A 132 11.16 -14.39 18.90
C SER A 132 10.06 -15.42 18.62
N SER A 133 8.87 -14.96 18.22
CA SER A 133 7.67 -15.78 18.02
C SER A 133 7.47 -16.28 16.58
N GLY A 134 8.37 -15.99 15.62
CA GLY A 134 8.19 -16.45 14.24
C GLY A 134 9.08 -15.81 13.18
N ILE A 135 8.55 -15.73 11.96
CA ILE A 135 9.24 -15.22 10.76
C ILE A 135 9.50 -13.71 10.89
N PRO A 136 10.68 -13.20 10.47
CA PRO A 136 10.95 -11.76 10.43
C PRO A 136 9.96 -11.01 9.53
N VAL A 137 9.58 -9.80 9.95
CA VAL A 137 8.80 -8.88 9.10
C VAL A 137 9.78 -8.00 8.32
N THR A 138 9.56 -7.87 7.02
CA THR A 138 10.42 -7.05 6.15
C THR A 138 9.64 -5.94 5.48
N PHE A 139 10.25 -4.76 5.35
CA PHE A 139 9.73 -3.62 4.59
C PHE A 139 10.79 -3.12 3.62
N ARG A 140 10.39 -2.76 2.38
CA ARG A 140 11.33 -2.33 1.34
C ARG A 140 11.04 -0.92 0.84
N VAL A 141 12.10 -0.21 0.47
CA VAL A 141 12.05 1.08 -0.24
C VAL A 141 12.86 0.95 -1.52
N SER A 142 12.20 1.15 -2.65
CA SER A 142 12.83 1.11 -3.98
C SER A 142 12.08 2.05 -4.95
N PRO A 143 12.77 2.74 -5.86
CA PRO A 143 14.22 2.90 -5.93
C PRO A 143 14.71 4.03 -5.00
N VAL A 144 15.97 3.98 -4.59
CA VAL A 144 16.69 5.13 -4.02
C VAL A 144 18.01 5.33 -4.78
N ARG A 145 18.57 6.54 -4.74
CA ARG A 145 19.81 6.88 -5.43
C ARG A 145 20.87 7.33 -4.44
N VAL A 146 22.03 6.70 -4.45
CA VAL A 146 23.24 7.23 -3.78
C VAL A 146 23.99 8.09 -4.79
N GLU A 147 24.36 9.31 -4.40
CA GLU A 147 25.14 10.23 -5.24
C GLU A 147 26.16 11.01 -4.41
N ASN A 148 27.21 10.32 -4.01
CA ASN A 148 28.32 10.87 -3.23
C ASN A 148 29.22 11.78 -4.07
N ASN A 149 29.29 11.59 -5.39
CA ASN A 149 30.12 12.40 -6.29
C ASN A 149 29.27 12.97 -7.45
N PRO A 150 28.52 14.07 -7.23
CA PRO A 150 27.70 14.66 -8.28
C PRO A 150 28.54 15.06 -9.50
N PRO A 151 28.02 14.85 -10.72
CA PRO A 151 28.66 15.40 -11.91
C PRO A 151 28.77 16.92 -11.77
N GLN A 152 29.97 17.47 -11.97
CA GLN A 152 30.17 18.91 -11.99
C GLN A 152 29.27 19.51 -13.08
N GLN A 153 28.41 20.46 -12.71
CA GLN A 153 27.62 21.21 -13.67
C GLN A 153 28.57 21.85 -14.68
N VAL A 154 28.43 21.49 -15.96
CA VAL A 154 29.10 22.19 -17.06
C VAL A 154 28.45 23.57 -17.14
N VAL A 155 28.98 24.52 -16.38
CA VAL A 155 28.68 25.93 -16.61
C VAL A 155 29.14 26.24 -18.03
N PRO A 156 28.29 26.73 -18.95
CA PRO A 156 28.74 27.17 -20.25
C PRO A 156 29.77 28.28 -20.04
N GLN A 157 31.04 27.94 -20.20
CA GLN A 157 32.12 28.91 -20.16
C GLN A 157 31.92 29.80 -21.39
N LEU A 158 31.48 31.04 -21.19
CA LEU A 158 31.46 32.04 -22.26
C LEU A 158 32.86 32.08 -22.87
N GLN A 159 32.97 31.56 -24.09
CA GLN A 159 34.20 31.49 -24.83
C GLN A 159 34.63 32.93 -25.15
N PRO A 160 35.82 33.39 -24.72
CA PRO A 160 36.26 34.74 -25.03
C PRO A 160 36.41 34.89 -26.54
N THR A 161 35.68 35.84 -27.11
CA THR A 161 35.83 36.27 -28.50
C THR A 161 37.28 36.70 -28.74
N VAL A 162 37.89 36.14 -29.78
CA VAL A 162 39.28 36.42 -30.20
C VAL A 162 39.45 37.91 -30.49
N ALA A 163 40.34 38.58 -29.77
CA ALA A 163 40.79 39.95 -30.03
C ALA A 163 41.86 39.97 -31.15
N PRO A 164 41.96 41.05 -31.96
CA PRO A 164 42.91 41.17 -33.06
C PRO A 164 44.38 41.39 -32.60
N PRO A 165 45.38 41.30 -33.51
CA PRO A 165 46.80 41.14 -33.18
C PRO A 165 47.50 42.43 -32.66
N PRO A 166 48.75 42.34 -32.15
CA PRO A 166 49.21 43.11 -31.00
C PRO A 166 49.92 44.41 -31.39
N THR A 167 49.87 45.42 -30.50
CA THR A 167 50.87 46.49 -30.51
C THR A 167 51.23 46.94 -29.08
N LEU A 168 52.49 46.66 -28.74
CA LEU A 168 53.40 47.21 -27.74
C LEU A 168 53.04 47.19 -26.24
N ALA A 169 53.95 46.54 -25.50
CA ALA A 169 53.93 46.24 -24.08
C ALA A 169 54.05 47.47 -23.16
N PRO A 170 53.33 47.50 -22.02
CA PRO A 170 53.70 48.23 -20.82
C PRO A 170 54.36 47.29 -19.75
N PRO A 171 54.94 47.86 -18.68
CA PRO A 171 56.06 47.30 -17.91
C PRO A 171 55.61 46.29 -16.82
N PRO A 172 56.52 45.63 -16.07
CA PRO A 172 56.27 44.34 -15.45
C PRO A 172 55.22 44.43 -14.33
N THR A 173 54.21 43.57 -14.42
CA THR A 173 53.16 43.43 -13.42
C THR A 173 53.62 42.49 -12.30
N GLN A 174 53.19 42.81 -11.08
CA GLN A 174 53.50 42.10 -9.83
C GLN A 174 53.19 40.59 -9.86
N PRO A 175 53.79 39.80 -8.96
CA PRO A 175 53.52 38.37 -8.83
C PRO A 175 52.01 38.11 -8.62
N PRO A 176 51.48 36.98 -9.14
CA PRO A 176 50.07 36.65 -9.00
C PRO A 176 49.69 36.51 -7.52
N SER A 177 48.65 37.23 -7.13
CA SER A 177 47.97 37.05 -5.84
C SER A 177 47.39 35.62 -5.78
N PRO A 178 47.46 34.92 -4.62
CA PRO A 178 46.96 33.56 -4.50
C PRO A 178 45.47 33.49 -4.86
N THR A 179 45.12 32.52 -5.72
CA THR A 179 43.74 32.17 -6.04
C THR A 179 43.04 31.76 -4.74
N PRO A 180 41.92 32.39 -4.35
CA PRO A 180 41.19 32.00 -3.16
C PRO A 180 40.73 30.54 -3.32
N VAL A 181 41.08 29.71 -2.32
CA VAL A 181 40.48 28.39 -2.11
C VAL A 181 38.97 28.59 -2.05
N PRO A 182 38.13 27.78 -2.73
CA PRO A 182 36.68 27.91 -2.62
C PRO A 182 36.29 27.73 -1.16
N THR A 183 35.91 28.82 -0.52
CA THR A 183 35.30 28.80 0.81
C THR A 183 34.03 27.98 0.71
N VAL A 184 33.99 26.84 1.39
CA VAL A 184 32.77 26.03 1.50
C VAL A 184 31.66 26.94 2.01
N ASP A 185 30.64 27.13 1.19
CA ASP A 185 29.49 27.97 1.54
C ASP A 185 28.74 27.29 2.68
N GLN A 186 28.92 27.80 3.89
CA GLN A 186 28.34 27.21 5.10
C GLN A 186 26.86 27.56 5.27
N THR A 187 26.27 28.34 4.37
CA THR A 187 24.88 28.76 4.51
C THR A 187 23.95 27.86 3.71
N PRO A 188 23.21 26.95 4.36
CA PRO A 188 22.29 26.07 3.66
C PRO A 188 21.14 26.89 3.08
N ARG A 189 20.87 26.69 1.79
CA ARG A 189 19.85 27.42 1.03
C ARG A 189 19.13 26.51 0.04
N VAL A 190 17.94 26.94 -0.34
CA VAL A 190 17.15 26.35 -1.42
C VAL A 190 16.97 27.33 -2.56
N THR A 191 16.93 26.80 -3.78
CA THR A 191 16.48 27.53 -4.98
C THR A 191 15.43 26.73 -5.72
N PRO A 192 14.37 27.35 -6.27
CA PRO A 192 13.39 26.65 -7.09
C PRO A 192 14.04 26.03 -8.33
N ALA A 193 13.74 24.77 -8.63
CA ALA A 193 14.40 24.04 -9.72
C ALA A 193 14.01 24.54 -11.12
N SER A 194 12.72 24.82 -11.36
CA SER A 194 12.22 25.19 -12.70
C SER A 194 10.91 26.01 -12.70
N VAL A 195 10.16 25.99 -11.60
CA VAL A 195 8.88 26.73 -11.45
C VAL A 195 8.82 27.39 -10.07
N ASN A 196 7.96 28.39 -9.91
CA ASN A 196 7.71 28.99 -8.61
C ASN A 196 7.17 27.92 -7.64
N VAL A 197 7.78 27.82 -6.46
CA VAL A 197 7.45 26.78 -5.48
C VAL A 197 6.64 27.33 -4.34
N ASN A 198 5.88 26.45 -3.70
CA ASN A 198 4.96 26.81 -2.64
C ASN A 198 5.64 26.68 -1.30
N VAL A 199 5.47 27.71 -0.48
CA VAL A 199 5.86 27.69 0.92
C VAL A 199 4.58 27.52 1.74
N ARG A 200 4.54 26.48 2.56
CA ARG A 200 3.35 26.08 3.34
C ARG A 200 3.56 26.27 4.84
N ASN A 201 2.47 26.33 5.60
CA ASN A 201 2.56 26.47 7.07
C ASN A 201 2.93 25.18 7.79
N GLY A 202 3.19 24.10 7.06
CA GLY A 202 3.61 22.82 7.58
C GLY A 202 4.15 21.95 6.46
N ASP A 203 4.67 20.81 6.83
CA ASP A 203 5.57 19.96 6.07
C ASP A 203 4.84 18.90 5.21
N SER A 204 3.66 19.27 4.71
CA SER A 204 2.89 18.44 3.79
C SER A 204 2.03 19.31 2.87
N THR A 205 1.52 18.70 1.80
CA THR A 205 0.62 19.37 0.85
C THR A 205 -0.76 19.70 1.46
N ALA A 206 -1.11 19.08 2.60
CA ALA A 206 -2.35 19.36 3.34
C ALA A 206 -2.33 20.71 4.07
N HIS A 207 -1.15 21.28 4.35
CA HIS A 207 -1.06 22.60 4.99
C HIS A 207 -1.33 23.73 3.99
N PRO A 208 -2.00 24.82 4.42
CA PRO A 208 -2.23 25.97 3.55
C PRO A 208 -0.92 26.62 3.10
N ARG A 209 -0.96 27.23 1.90
CA ARG A 209 0.16 28.03 1.38
C ARG A 209 0.24 29.34 2.16
N VAL A 210 1.44 29.65 2.61
CA VAL A 210 1.78 30.91 3.30
C VAL A 210 2.61 31.82 2.39
N GLY A 211 3.10 31.32 1.26
CA GLY A 211 3.80 32.12 0.28
C GLY A 211 4.33 31.28 -0.87
N SER A 212 5.22 31.88 -1.64
CA SER A 212 5.92 31.24 -2.74
C SER A 212 7.36 31.73 -2.80
N LEU A 213 8.28 30.84 -3.19
CA LEU A 213 9.64 31.18 -3.55
C LEU A 213 9.72 31.16 -5.08
N LEU A 214 10.10 32.29 -5.68
CA LEU A 214 10.07 32.47 -7.15
C LEU A 214 11.35 31.95 -7.80
N VAL A 215 11.27 31.50 -9.05
CA VAL A 215 12.46 31.11 -9.82
C VAL A 215 13.47 32.27 -9.85
N GLY A 216 14.74 31.94 -9.60
CA GLY A 216 15.82 32.93 -9.48
C GLY A 216 15.96 33.56 -8.09
N GLN A 217 15.07 33.24 -7.14
CA GLN A 217 15.24 33.58 -5.72
C GLN A 217 15.87 32.43 -4.95
N GLU A 218 16.62 32.77 -3.91
CA GLU A 218 17.14 31.81 -2.93
C GLU A 218 16.50 32.10 -1.56
N ALA A 219 16.34 31.05 -0.76
CA ALA A 219 15.91 31.16 0.63
C ALA A 219 16.81 30.33 1.54
N ARG A 220 17.11 30.85 2.74
CA ARG A 220 17.94 30.13 3.73
C ARG A 220 17.15 28.97 4.33
N ILE A 221 17.80 27.82 4.48
CA ILE A 221 17.25 26.68 5.24
C ILE A 221 17.58 26.88 6.72
N LEU A 222 16.54 26.80 7.54
CA LEU A 222 16.63 26.92 8.99
C LEU A 222 16.60 25.55 9.68
N GLY A 223 16.03 24.53 9.05
CA GLY A 223 15.90 23.19 9.62
C GLY A 223 15.15 22.21 8.73
N ILE A 224 15.00 20.98 9.24
CA ILE A 224 14.32 19.85 8.58
C ILE A 224 13.12 19.43 9.43
N SER A 225 12.06 18.89 8.82
CA SER A 225 10.89 18.43 9.58
C SER A 225 11.25 17.27 10.49
N SER A 226 10.81 17.34 11.75
CA SER A 226 10.99 16.27 12.74
C SER A 226 10.00 15.11 12.56
N THR A 227 9.03 15.19 11.63
CA THR A 227 8.06 14.12 11.36
C THR A 227 8.57 13.07 10.37
N GLY A 228 9.75 13.29 9.80
CA GLY A 228 10.31 12.44 8.74
C GLY A 228 9.81 12.73 7.32
N SER A 229 9.02 13.79 7.10
CA SER A 229 8.55 14.19 5.76
C SER A 229 9.66 14.71 4.83
N GLY A 230 10.82 15.09 5.39
CA GLY A 230 11.96 15.64 4.64
C GLY A 230 11.78 17.07 4.11
N TRP A 231 10.73 17.77 4.50
CA TRP A 231 10.55 19.18 4.12
C TRP A 231 11.56 20.09 4.83
N TYR A 232 11.97 21.15 4.13
CA TYR A 232 12.85 22.18 4.67
C TYR A 232 12.04 23.33 5.25
N LEU A 233 12.35 23.73 6.48
CA LEU A 233 11.91 25.01 7.02
C LEU A 233 12.82 26.09 6.43
N ILE A 234 12.24 27.06 5.75
CA ILE A 234 12.98 28.13 5.08
C ILE A 234 12.54 29.52 5.55
N GLU A 235 13.42 30.50 5.38
CA GLU A 235 13.12 31.93 5.59
C GLU A 235 13.14 32.66 4.24
N LEU A 236 11.98 33.18 3.84
CA LEU A 236 11.83 33.94 2.60
C LEU A 236 12.50 35.32 2.72
N PRO A 237 12.84 35.98 1.59
CA PRO A 237 13.44 37.32 1.60
C PRO A 237 12.63 38.40 2.34
N ASN A 238 11.32 38.21 2.49
CA ASN A 238 10.42 39.08 3.25
C ASN A 238 10.39 38.77 4.77
N GLY A 239 11.26 37.88 5.25
CA GLY A 239 11.33 37.43 6.65
C GLY A 239 10.28 36.39 7.04
N ARG A 240 9.39 35.99 6.14
CA ARG A 240 8.35 34.99 6.44
C ARG A 240 8.94 33.58 6.40
N ARG A 241 8.62 32.77 7.41
CA ARG A 241 9.05 31.37 7.50
C ARG A 241 7.96 30.41 7.03
N GLY A 242 8.38 29.28 6.49
CA GLY A 242 7.48 28.18 6.16
C GLY A 242 8.21 27.02 5.51
N TRP A 243 7.45 25.99 5.18
CA TRP A 243 7.96 24.70 4.75
C TRP A 243 7.92 24.57 3.23
N VAL A 244 9.00 24.06 2.64
CA VAL A 244 9.09 23.73 1.22
C VAL A 244 9.47 22.28 1.02
N ALA A 245 8.85 21.64 0.04
CA ALA A 245 9.11 20.25 -0.27
C ALA A 245 10.46 20.08 -0.97
N PRO A 246 11.26 19.05 -0.63
CA PRO A 246 12.61 18.89 -1.17
C PRO A 246 12.62 18.61 -2.68
N PHE A 247 11.59 17.94 -3.20
CA PHE A 247 11.51 17.53 -4.61
C PHE A 247 11.22 18.68 -5.60
N VAL A 248 10.93 19.89 -5.12
CA VAL A 248 10.69 21.07 -6.00
C VAL A 248 11.82 22.10 -5.94
N VAL A 249 12.85 21.88 -5.12
CA VAL A 249 13.98 22.79 -4.93
C VAL A 249 15.31 22.07 -5.10
N THR A 250 16.35 22.84 -5.40
CA THR A 250 17.73 22.38 -5.28
C THR A 250 18.36 23.00 -4.03
N THR A 251 19.18 22.24 -3.32
CA THR A 251 19.87 22.70 -2.11
C THR A 251 21.32 23.03 -2.39
N ALA A 252 21.85 24.05 -1.71
CA ALA A 252 23.27 24.36 -1.68
C ALA A 252 23.71 24.68 -0.24
N GLY A 253 24.99 24.47 0.05
CA GLY A 253 25.59 24.64 1.37
C GLY A 253 25.54 23.39 2.27
N ASP A 254 26.00 23.51 3.52
CA ASP A 254 26.07 22.40 4.47
C ASP A 254 24.72 22.14 5.17
N LEU A 255 24.16 20.95 4.94
CA LEU A 255 22.90 20.49 5.54
C LEU A 255 23.09 19.63 6.79
N SER A 256 24.33 19.23 7.11
CA SER A 256 24.63 18.13 8.04
C SER A 256 24.24 18.43 9.49
N ASN A 257 24.17 19.71 9.86
CA ASN A 257 23.92 20.18 11.22
C ASN A 257 22.60 20.97 11.34
N LEU A 258 21.66 20.75 10.43
CA LEU A 258 20.37 21.42 10.49
C LEU A 258 19.53 20.90 11.66
N PRO A 259 18.95 21.79 12.49
CA PRO A 259 18.05 21.36 13.56
C PRO A 259 16.75 20.78 13.01
N PHE A 260 16.17 19.85 13.74
CA PHE A 260 14.83 19.35 13.48
C PHE A 260 13.78 20.27 14.09
N PHE A 261 12.77 20.63 13.30
CA PHE A 261 11.62 21.42 13.75
C PHE A 261 10.36 20.60 13.66
N ASN A 262 9.58 20.59 14.74
CA ASN A 262 8.25 20.02 14.72
C ASN A 262 7.30 20.96 13.95
N PRO A 263 6.79 20.57 12.78
CA PRO A 263 5.80 21.35 12.06
C PRO A 263 4.52 21.46 12.92
N PRO A 264 3.70 22.51 12.70
CA PRO A 264 2.36 22.52 13.24
C PRO A 264 1.62 21.25 12.79
N PRO A 265 0.73 20.66 13.60
CA PRO A 265 -0.14 19.60 13.11
C PRO A 265 -0.92 20.11 11.86
N PRO A 266 -1.19 19.24 10.88
CA PRO A 266 -2.04 19.63 9.75
C PRO A 266 -3.31 20.26 10.30
N PRO A 267 -3.80 21.37 9.69
CA PRO A 267 -5.14 21.83 10.01
C PRO A 267 -6.03 20.60 9.93
N PRO A 268 -7.00 20.43 10.86
CA PRO A 268 -7.95 19.35 10.72
C PRO A 268 -8.43 19.44 9.27
N THR A 269 -8.15 18.37 8.50
CA THR A 269 -8.76 18.23 7.18
C THR A 269 -10.21 18.51 7.47
N ALA A 270 -10.79 19.55 6.82
CA ALA A 270 -12.17 19.90 7.07
C ALA A 270 -12.90 18.58 7.08
N THR A 271 -13.35 18.15 8.27
CA THR A 271 -14.17 16.95 8.37
C THR A 271 -15.21 17.23 7.33
N PRO A 272 -15.35 16.42 6.26
CA PRO A 272 -16.39 16.68 5.29
C PRO A 272 -17.62 16.94 6.14
N SER A 273 -18.12 18.19 6.11
CA SER A 273 -19.42 18.49 6.71
C SER A 273 -20.27 17.37 6.20
N PRO A 274 -20.78 16.46 7.06
CA PRO A 274 -21.11 15.11 6.66
C PRO A 274 -21.80 15.23 5.33
N THR A 275 -21.09 14.85 4.25
CA THR A 275 -21.80 14.35 3.10
C THR A 275 -22.67 13.32 3.77
N PRO A 276 -24.01 13.50 3.81
CA PRO A 276 -24.86 12.68 4.66
C PRO A 276 -24.29 11.30 4.49
N ILE A 277 -23.74 10.74 5.58
CA ILE A 277 -23.38 9.33 5.57
C ILE A 277 -24.62 8.76 4.90
N PRO A 278 -24.55 8.07 3.73
CA PRO A 278 -25.70 7.27 3.37
C PRO A 278 -25.83 6.45 4.64
N THR A 279 -26.82 6.79 5.48
CA THR A 279 -27.20 6.01 6.64
C THR A 279 -27.06 4.63 6.06
N VAL A 280 -26.13 3.79 6.56
CA VAL A 280 -26.13 2.39 6.13
C VAL A 280 -27.54 2.04 6.49
N ALA A 281 -28.38 2.01 5.47
CA ALA A 281 -29.78 2.08 5.70
C ALA A 281 -29.95 0.75 6.37
N SER A 282 -30.39 0.79 7.63
CA SER A 282 -30.68 -0.43 8.37
C SER A 282 -31.83 -1.02 7.59
N GLN A 283 -31.48 -1.80 6.57
CA GLN A 283 -32.35 -2.23 5.52
C GLN A 283 -32.17 -3.72 5.40
N VAL A 284 -33.32 -4.34 5.25
CA VAL A 284 -33.46 -5.75 4.97
C VAL A 284 -33.03 -5.95 3.51
N ASN A 285 -32.41 -7.08 3.23
CA ASN A 285 -32.26 -7.54 1.85
C ASN A 285 -32.42 -9.05 1.86
N LEU A 286 -33.54 -9.52 1.36
CA LEU A 286 -33.93 -10.90 1.21
C LEU A 286 -33.50 -11.34 -0.18
N ARG A 287 -32.83 -12.48 -0.27
CA ARG A 287 -32.50 -13.08 -1.55
C ARG A 287 -32.61 -14.58 -1.48
N SER A 288 -32.88 -15.22 -2.62
CA SER A 288 -32.74 -16.67 -2.68
C SER A 288 -31.27 -17.08 -2.73
N THR A 289 -30.91 -18.10 -1.97
CA THR A 289 -29.56 -18.72 -1.99
C THR A 289 -29.59 -20.19 -2.41
N GLY A 290 -30.76 -20.74 -2.70
CA GLY A 290 -30.93 -22.09 -3.22
C GLY A 290 -32.39 -22.40 -3.52
N GLN A 291 -32.63 -23.28 -4.49
CA GLN A 291 -33.97 -23.71 -4.91
C GLN A 291 -33.98 -25.18 -5.34
N ALA A 292 -35.09 -25.87 -5.10
CA ALA A 292 -35.28 -27.26 -5.52
C ALA A 292 -36.77 -27.62 -5.63
N LEU A 293 -37.06 -28.60 -6.48
CA LEU A 293 -38.33 -29.31 -6.50
C LEU A 293 -38.21 -30.60 -5.70
N ARG A 294 -39.26 -30.99 -4.97
CA ARG A 294 -39.32 -32.28 -4.29
C ARG A 294 -40.69 -32.95 -4.47
N PRO A 295 -40.76 -34.10 -5.17
CA PRO A 295 -39.67 -34.75 -5.92
C PRO A 295 -39.11 -33.84 -7.04
N GLU A 296 -37.89 -34.10 -7.52
CA GLU A 296 -37.25 -33.30 -8.57
C GLU A 296 -38.03 -33.31 -9.88
N GLN A 297 -38.80 -34.37 -10.12
CA GLN A 297 -39.75 -34.51 -11.23
C GLN A 297 -41.18 -34.59 -10.67
N PRO A 298 -41.95 -33.49 -10.71
CA PRO A 298 -43.36 -33.50 -10.33
C PRO A 298 -44.20 -34.39 -11.24
N VAL A 299 -45.16 -35.09 -10.63
CA VAL A 299 -46.11 -35.97 -11.31
C VAL A 299 -47.49 -35.33 -11.33
N CYS A 300 -48.21 -35.44 -12.44
CA CYS A 300 -49.52 -34.84 -12.59
C CYS A 300 -50.53 -35.37 -11.56
N ASN A 301 -51.33 -34.45 -11.00
CA ASN A 301 -52.27 -34.68 -9.90
C ASN A 301 -51.64 -35.15 -8.58
N GLU A 302 -50.31 -35.07 -8.44
CA GLU A 302 -49.61 -35.31 -7.17
C GLU A 302 -49.14 -33.99 -6.54
N GLU A 303 -49.09 -33.96 -5.20
CA GLU A 303 -48.52 -32.81 -4.47
C GLU A 303 -46.99 -32.87 -4.55
N PHE A 304 -46.39 -31.75 -4.92
CA PHE A 304 -44.94 -31.56 -4.86
C PHE A 304 -44.58 -30.27 -4.11
N SER A 305 -43.39 -30.27 -3.54
CA SER A 305 -42.83 -29.16 -2.76
C SER A 305 -41.88 -28.32 -3.61
N VAL A 306 -42.16 -27.03 -3.70
CA VAL A 306 -41.24 -26.00 -4.16
C VAL A 306 -40.44 -25.52 -2.95
N ARG A 307 -39.14 -25.81 -2.92
CA ARG A 307 -38.24 -25.42 -1.83
C ARG A 307 -37.36 -24.27 -2.24
N VAL A 308 -37.31 -23.23 -1.42
CA VAL A 308 -36.44 -22.07 -1.64
C VAL A 308 -35.74 -21.72 -0.32
N ASN A 309 -34.42 -21.61 -0.33
CA ASN A 309 -33.67 -21.04 0.78
C ASN A 309 -33.59 -19.52 0.60
N ILE A 310 -33.95 -18.79 1.64
CA ILE A 310 -34.01 -17.32 1.67
C ILE A 310 -33.01 -16.83 2.70
N ASN A 311 -32.09 -15.95 2.30
CA ASN A 311 -31.12 -15.34 3.18
C ASN A 311 -31.40 -13.85 3.33
N ASN A 312 -31.35 -13.33 4.56
CA ASN A 312 -31.31 -11.89 4.78
C ASN A 312 -29.84 -11.41 4.82
N ASN A 313 -29.29 -10.90 3.71
CA ASN A 313 -27.96 -10.24 3.71
C ASN A 313 -28.01 -8.75 4.03
N GLY A 314 -29.18 -8.24 4.40
CA GLY A 314 -29.33 -6.92 4.95
C GLY A 314 -28.67 -6.78 6.32
N THR A 315 -28.78 -5.56 6.87
CA THR A 315 -28.24 -5.22 8.20
C THR A 315 -29.32 -5.11 9.26
N GLN A 316 -30.60 -5.28 8.89
CA GLN A 316 -31.76 -5.24 9.79
C GLN A 316 -32.59 -6.54 9.70
N THR A 317 -33.22 -6.92 10.81
CA THR A 317 -34.19 -8.02 10.85
C THR A 317 -35.41 -7.70 9.97
N SER A 318 -35.83 -8.64 9.13
CA SER A 318 -37.03 -8.48 8.31
C SER A 318 -38.30 -8.43 9.16
N GLY A 319 -39.35 -7.81 8.62
CA GLY A 319 -40.71 -8.12 9.07
C GLY A 319 -41.09 -9.55 8.69
N GLN A 320 -42.31 -9.95 9.05
CA GLN A 320 -42.95 -11.11 8.45
C GLN A 320 -43.27 -10.79 6.97
N PHE A 321 -43.07 -11.74 6.06
CA PHE A 321 -43.31 -11.54 4.63
C PHE A 321 -43.85 -12.79 3.94
N ASP A 322 -44.55 -12.62 2.82
CA ASP A 322 -45.16 -13.69 2.06
C ASP A 322 -44.29 -14.13 0.87
N VAL A 323 -44.16 -15.44 0.67
CA VAL A 323 -43.49 -16.05 -0.48
C VAL A 323 -44.52 -16.81 -1.30
N ARG A 324 -44.67 -16.46 -2.58
CA ARG A 324 -45.64 -17.10 -3.49
C ARG A 324 -44.95 -17.87 -4.60
N ALA A 325 -45.31 -19.14 -4.78
CA ALA A 325 -44.99 -19.90 -5.99
C ALA A 325 -46.20 -19.90 -6.94
N ARG A 326 -45.95 -19.71 -8.24
CA ARG A 326 -46.91 -19.85 -9.33
C ARG A 326 -46.35 -20.76 -10.39
N ASP A 327 -47.09 -21.81 -10.72
CA ASP A 327 -46.83 -22.68 -11.86
C ASP A 327 -47.56 -22.15 -13.10
N ARG A 328 -46.87 -22.14 -14.24
CA ARG A 328 -47.39 -21.71 -15.53
C ARG A 328 -46.97 -22.70 -16.61
N HIS A 329 -47.92 -23.15 -17.40
CA HIS A 329 -47.62 -23.90 -18.62
C HIS A 329 -46.88 -23.00 -19.63
N VAL A 330 -45.73 -23.43 -20.14
CA VAL A 330 -44.83 -22.56 -20.93
C VAL A 330 -45.46 -22.17 -22.27
N ALA A 331 -46.07 -23.12 -22.98
CA ALA A 331 -46.56 -22.87 -24.34
C ALA A 331 -47.85 -22.04 -24.38
N SER A 332 -48.85 -22.36 -23.55
CA SER A 332 -50.12 -21.62 -23.50
C SER A 332 -50.02 -20.36 -22.65
N GLY A 333 -49.10 -20.37 -21.68
CA GLY A 333 -48.97 -19.33 -20.70
C GLY A 333 -50.00 -19.31 -19.58
N THR A 334 -50.79 -20.37 -19.47
CA THR A 334 -51.83 -20.55 -18.45
C THR A 334 -51.20 -20.80 -17.08
N GLU A 335 -51.63 -20.05 -16.06
CA GLU A 335 -51.30 -20.37 -14.66
C GLU A 335 -52.09 -21.61 -14.23
N THR A 336 -51.37 -22.63 -13.78
CA THR A 336 -51.86 -24.00 -13.57
C THR A 336 -51.95 -24.35 -12.08
N ALA A 337 -51.11 -23.73 -11.25
CA ALA A 337 -51.20 -23.82 -9.79
C ALA A 337 -50.57 -22.59 -9.13
N SER A 338 -51.01 -22.23 -7.93
CA SER A 338 -50.27 -21.30 -7.08
C SER A 338 -50.55 -21.50 -5.61
N ASN A 339 -49.56 -21.18 -4.78
CA ASN A 339 -49.69 -21.22 -3.33
C ASN A 339 -48.77 -20.17 -2.69
N THR A 340 -49.12 -19.69 -1.50
CA THR A 340 -48.38 -18.65 -0.77
C THR A 340 -48.13 -19.12 0.66
N VAL A 341 -46.91 -18.93 1.15
CA VAL A 341 -46.49 -19.26 2.52
C VAL A 341 -45.93 -18.02 3.17
N THR A 342 -46.31 -17.77 4.41
CA THR A 342 -45.78 -16.64 5.18
C THR A 342 -44.54 -17.05 5.98
N VAL A 343 -43.48 -16.27 5.85
CA VAL A 343 -42.18 -16.46 6.49
C VAL A 343 -42.05 -15.53 7.70
N PRO A 344 -41.61 -16.02 8.87
CA PRO A 344 -41.41 -15.18 10.05
C PRO A 344 -40.24 -14.18 9.85
N PRO A 345 -40.13 -13.16 10.72
CA PRO A 345 -38.98 -12.25 10.75
C PRO A 345 -37.62 -12.98 10.69
N LEU A 346 -36.76 -12.57 9.75
CA LEU A 346 -35.43 -13.12 9.55
C LEU A 346 -34.36 -12.14 10.02
N ALA A 347 -33.53 -12.55 10.99
CA ALA A 347 -32.41 -11.75 11.47
C ALA A 347 -31.34 -11.54 10.38
N PRO A 348 -30.49 -10.50 10.49
CA PRO A 348 -29.36 -10.30 9.59
C PRO A 348 -28.47 -11.55 9.52
N GLY A 349 -28.13 -11.97 8.31
CA GLY A 349 -27.34 -13.16 8.00
C GLY A 349 -28.09 -14.49 8.12
N ALA A 350 -29.35 -14.50 8.57
CA ALA A 350 -30.09 -15.74 8.76
C ALA A 350 -30.60 -16.34 7.43
N ASP A 351 -30.63 -17.67 7.38
CA ASP A 351 -31.23 -18.47 6.32
C ASP A 351 -32.58 -19.07 6.77
N PHE A 352 -33.53 -19.17 5.84
CA PHE A 352 -34.81 -19.83 6.03
C PHE A 352 -35.20 -20.64 4.80
N LEU A 353 -35.40 -21.94 5.00
CA LEU A 353 -35.89 -22.84 3.96
C LEU A 353 -37.42 -22.84 3.95
N VAL A 354 -38.04 -22.21 2.95
CA VAL A 354 -39.49 -22.27 2.74
C VAL A 354 -39.84 -23.48 1.87
N ASP A 355 -40.94 -24.16 2.22
CA ASP A 355 -41.49 -25.31 1.48
C ASP A 355 -42.94 -24.97 1.08
N ILE A 356 -43.17 -24.79 -0.23
CA ILE A 356 -44.44 -24.34 -0.80
C ILE A 356 -45.04 -25.49 -1.61
N LYS A 357 -46.17 -26.01 -1.17
CA LYS A 357 -46.84 -27.15 -1.80
C LYS A 357 -47.69 -26.72 -2.98
N LEU A 358 -47.54 -27.39 -4.12
CA LEU A 358 -48.35 -27.21 -5.33
C LEU A 358 -48.90 -28.56 -5.81
N THR A 359 -50.01 -28.50 -6.54
CA THR A 359 -50.57 -29.65 -7.28
C THR A 359 -50.98 -29.14 -8.65
N VAL A 360 -50.47 -29.79 -9.70
CA VAL A 360 -50.72 -29.42 -11.11
C VAL A 360 -51.44 -30.57 -11.78
N SER A 361 -52.54 -30.26 -12.47
CA SER A 361 -53.52 -31.26 -12.96
C SER A 361 -53.71 -31.26 -14.48
N THR A 362 -52.94 -30.47 -15.22
CA THR A 362 -53.10 -30.25 -16.66
C THR A 362 -51.74 -30.10 -17.34
N PHE A 363 -51.69 -30.35 -18.66
CA PHE A 363 -50.48 -30.24 -19.50
C PHE A 363 -49.33 -31.20 -19.13
N PHE A 364 -49.66 -32.47 -18.82
CA PHE A 364 -48.65 -33.50 -18.59
C PHE A 364 -47.82 -33.76 -19.86
N ASN A 365 -46.57 -34.21 -19.67
CA ASN A 365 -45.52 -34.33 -20.67
C ASN A 365 -45.17 -33.02 -21.40
N GLU A 366 -45.67 -31.87 -20.94
CA GLU A 366 -45.32 -30.55 -21.46
C GLU A 366 -44.45 -29.78 -20.46
N GLU A 367 -43.84 -28.69 -20.92
CA GLU A 367 -42.95 -27.88 -20.10
C GLU A 367 -43.74 -26.87 -19.26
N HIS A 368 -43.42 -26.84 -17.97
CA HIS A 368 -43.95 -25.91 -16.99
C HIS A 368 -42.83 -25.03 -16.45
N GLU A 369 -43.21 -23.84 -16.01
CA GLU A 369 -42.35 -22.87 -15.37
C GLU A 369 -42.97 -22.48 -14.03
N VAL A 370 -42.23 -22.66 -12.94
CA VAL A 370 -42.61 -22.07 -11.66
C VAL A 370 -41.84 -20.78 -11.44
N ARG A 371 -42.57 -19.74 -11.07
CA ARG A 371 -42.04 -18.48 -10.59
C ARG A 371 -42.31 -18.33 -9.11
N VAL A 372 -41.26 -18.14 -8.33
CA VAL A 372 -41.34 -17.78 -6.91
C VAL A 372 -41.08 -16.30 -6.76
N ASN A 373 -41.98 -15.63 -6.05
CA ASN A 373 -41.82 -14.25 -5.63
C ASN A 373 -41.64 -14.22 -4.11
N ILE A 374 -40.46 -13.79 -3.67
CA ILE A 374 -40.15 -13.45 -2.29
C ILE A 374 -40.72 -12.05 -2.02
N ASP A 375 -41.15 -11.80 -0.78
CA ASP A 375 -41.81 -10.57 -0.34
C ASP A 375 -42.91 -10.06 -1.29
N ARG A 376 -43.88 -10.94 -1.57
CA ARG A 376 -44.97 -10.61 -2.49
C ARG A 376 -45.80 -9.46 -1.91
N GLY A 377 -45.69 -8.30 -2.54
CA GLY A 377 -46.42 -7.10 -2.15
C GLY A 377 -45.53 -6.00 -1.56
N ASN A 378 -44.21 -6.21 -1.56
CA ASN A 378 -43.25 -5.25 -1.03
C ASN A 378 -43.54 -4.98 0.46
N GLN A 379 -43.94 -6.02 1.22
CA GLN A 379 -44.31 -5.88 2.63
C GLN A 379 -43.10 -5.50 3.47
N VAL A 380 -41.90 -5.83 2.98
CA VAL A 380 -40.61 -5.48 3.55
C VAL A 380 -39.91 -4.51 2.60
N PRO A 381 -39.55 -3.29 3.02
CA PRO A 381 -38.75 -2.40 2.19
C PRO A 381 -37.30 -2.91 2.06
N GLU A 382 -36.85 -3.21 0.83
CA GLU A 382 -35.55 -3.84 0.58
C GLU A 382 -34.54 -2.91 -0.14
N LEU A 383 -33.26 -3.33 -0.19
CA LEU A 383 -32.21 -2.63 -0.96
C LEU A 383 -32.32 -2.91 -2.46
N SER A 384 -32.70 -4.14 -2.82
CA SER A 384 -33.02 -4.54 -4.19
C SER A 384 -34.36 -5.27 -4.17
N GLU A 385 -35.30 -4.81 -4.99
CA GLU A 385 -36.60 -5.49 -5.18
C GLU A 385 -36.57 -6.45 -6.38
N ASP A 386 -35.44 -6.45 -7.10
CA ASP A 386 -35.27 -7.16 -8.37
C ASP A 386 -34.67 -8.56 -8.18
N ASP A 387 -34.04 -8.86 -7.03
CA ASP A 387 -33.48 -10.16 -6.67
C ASP A 387 -34.46 -11.08 -5.90
N ASN A 388 -35.69 -10.61 -5.70
CA ASN A 388 -36.79 -11.33 -5.05
C ASN A 388 -37.54 -12.34 -5.95
N ARG A 389 -36.94 -12.72 -7.08
CA ARG A 389 -37.59 -13.59 -8.08
C ARG A 389 -36.72 -14.78 -8.43
N VAL A 390 -37.29 -15.96 -8.29
CA VAL A 390 -36.68 -17.22 -8.69
C VAL A 390 -37.58 -17.89 -9.71
N THR A 391 -36.99 -18.43 -10.77
CA THR A 391 -37.73 -19.16 -11.81
C THR A 391 -37.05 -20.50 -12.07
N PHE A 392 -37.84 -21.55 -12.28
CA PHE A 392 -37.36 -22.86 -12.68
C PHE A 392 -38.35 -23.50 -13.66
N THR A 393 -37.83 -24.29 -14.59
CA THR A 393 -38.64 -25.08 -15.52
C THR A 393 -38.56 -26.56 -15.18
N TYR A 394 -39.63 -27.29 -15.48
CA TYR A 394 -39.70 -28.74 -15.36
C TYR A 394 -40.69 -29.29 -16.38
N THR A 395 -40.56 -30.57 -16.73
CA THR A 395 -41.60 -31.29 -17.48
C THR A 395 -42.48 -32.01 -16.47
N LEU A 396 -43.80 -31.83 -16.56
CA LEU A 396 -44.74 -32.51 -15.66
C LEU A 396 -44.90 -33.96 -16.12
N ASP A 397 -44.54 -34.92 -15.28
CA ASP A 397 -44.70 -36.33 -15.62
C ASP A 397 -46.18 -36.74 -15.64
N GLN A 398 -46.53 -37.69 -16.51
CA GLN A 398 -47.87 -38.27 -16.55
C GLN A 398 -48.23 -38.95 -15.22
N GLY A 399 -49.44 -38.71 -14.72
CA GLY A 399 -49.90 -39.21 -13.43
C GLY A 399 -51.35 -39.67 -13.49
N SER A 400 -52.17 -39.21 -12.55
CA SER A 400 -53.63 -39.46 -12.58
C SER A 400 -54.41 -38.39 -13.35
N CYS A 401 -53.70 -37.48 -14.00
CA CYS A 401 -54.13 -36.79 -15.21
C CYS A 401 -53.35 -37.43 -16.38
#